data_AF-A0A7Z9LDD6-F1
#
_entry.id   AF-A0A7Z9LDD6-F1
#
_cell.length_a   1.000
_cell.length_b   1.000
_cell.length_c   1.000
_cell.angle_alpha   90.00
_cell.angle_beta   90.00
_cell.angle_gamma   90.00
#
_symmetry.space_group_name_H-M   'P 1'
#
loop_
_entity.id
_entity.type
_entity.pdbx_description
1 polymer ?
#
loop_
_entity_poly.entity_id
_entity_poly.type
_entity_poly.pdbx_seq_one_letter_code
_entity_poly.pdbx_strand_id
1 'polypeptide(L)'
;MTSSLLICLWISPLLVPTGPLLTAEPPDWEAAMKSSLSTLVDNQESMTKEKSKKLDPGQVEVREWPYEGVYREGGEIPPGYRVGGTAIVMRSLIEVPGIKKDKKRSESVLRGLSFLLDESLRAPRMGVGFRGGYDVRDWGHIESLETLLRMKELKLIPGKLRKRCHLLIGELVETLIENEIPGGGWNYSRRRRANSPSPASPFMTAPAAMALMRARDHGLKFDTAVIDRALDTLEAARLETGAFQYSTNPDRVTGEGFEAIQGACARMAVCETALWLAGRADTARVRASVEAFLEHWEWLEKRRSQTGTHNPPL
;
A
#
# COMPACT_ATOMS: atom_id res chain seq x y z
N MET A 1 3.65 56.27 42.77
CA MET A 1 2.97 55.16 43.47
C MET A 1 1.94 54.60 42.49
N THR A 2 2.33 53.68 41.60
CA THR A 2 2.28 52.19 41.74
C THR A 2 0.84 51.69 41.87
N SER A 3 0.32 50.73 41.10
CA SER A 3 0.84 49.83 40.06
C SER A 3 -0.37 49.23 39.33
N SER A 4 -0.25 49.02 38.02
CA SER A 4 -1.14 48.14 37.25
C SER A 4 -0.67 46.69 37.42
N LEU A 5 -1.55 45.79 37.89
CA LEU A 5 -1.29 44.35 37.93
C LEU A 5 -1.53 43.74 36.53
N LEU A 6 -0.46 43.29 35.88
CA LEU A 6 -0.52 42.31 34.80
C LEU A 6 -0.29 40.91 35.39
N ILE A 7 -1.28 40.04 35.25
CA ILE A 7 -1.17 38.61 35.58
C ILE A 7 -0.61 37.91 34.34
N CYS A 8 0.68 37.61 34.35
CA CYS A 8 1.30 36.68 33.40
C CYS A 8 1.14 35.26 33.94
N LEU A 9 0.21 34.49 33.35
CA LEU A 9 0.13 33.04 33.53
C LEU A 9 1.31 32.39 32.80
N TRP A 10 2.26 31.88 33.59
CA TRP A 10 3.34 31.03 33.10
C TRP A 10 2.77 29.67 32.68
N ILE A 11 2.83 29.38 31.38
CA ILE A 11 2.63 28.03 30.86
C ILE A 11 3.93 27.26 31.14
N SER A 12 3.89 26.35 32.12
CA SER A 12 4.97 25.38 32.32
C SER A 12 5.07 24.48 31.09
N PRO A 13 6.26 24.27 30.50
CA PRO A 13 6.43 23.27 29.47
C PRO A 13 6.32 21.90 30.14
N LEU A 14 5.29 21.14 29.78
CA LEU A 14 5.21 19.72 30.11
C LEU A 14 6.46 19.04 29.56
N LEU A 15 7.22 18.38 30.44
CA LEU A 15 8.36 17.55 30.11
C LEU A 15 7.91 16.48 29.09
N VAL A 16 8.37 16.61 27.85
CA VAL A 16 8.41 15.49 26.90
C VAL A 16 9.46 14.51 27.43
N PRO A 17 9.19 13.20 27.51
CA PRO A 17 10.19 12.24 27.96
C PRO A 17 11.35 12.22 26.95
N THR A 18 12.51 12.72 27.35
CA THR A 18 13.75 12.64 26.58
C THR A 18 14.34 11.24 26.76
N GLY A 19 13.84 10.27 26.00
CA GLY A 19 14.57 9.04 25.71
C GLY A 19 15.83 9.34 24.87
N PRO A 20 16.80 8.42 24.81
CA PRO A 20 18.09 8.63 24.14
C PRO A 20 17.97 8.51 22.60
N LEU A 21 17.21 9.41 21.97
CA LEU A 21 16.98 9.42 20.53
C LEU A 21 17.43 10.72 19.84
N LEU A 22 18.12 11.63 20.52
CA LEU A 22 18.42 12.97 19.98
C LEU A 22 19.88 13.43 20.15
N THR A 23 20.85 12.54 19.92
CA THR A 23 22.27 12.93 19.74
C THR A 23 22.77 12.77 18.30
N ALA A 24 21.92 12.38 17.36
CA ALA A 24 22.26 12.34 15.94
C ALA A 24 22.09 13.74 15.33
N GLU A 25 23.02 14.16 14.46
CA GLU A 25 22.79 15.31 13.59
C GLU A 25 21.45 15.14 12.87
N PRO A 26 20.69 16.24 12.64
CA PRO A 26 19.43 16.15 11.93
C PRO A 26 19.68 15.47 10.57
N PRO A 27 18.88 14.45 10.20
CA PRO A 27 19.13 13.72 8.97
C PRO A 27 19.03 14.65 7.75
N ASP A 28 19.97 14.51 6.83
CA ASP A 28 19.92 15.18 5.53
C ASP A 28 18.87 14.49 4.64
N TRP A 29 17.62 14.92 4.78
CA TRP A 29 16.49 14.41 4.03
C TRP A 29 16.63 14.63 2.52
N GLU A 30 17.29 15.70 2.08
CA GLU A 30 17.49 15.98 0.65
C GLU A 30 18.48 14.99 0.03
N ALA A 31 19.62 14.77 0.70
CA ALA A 31 20.57 13.76 0.28
C ALA A 31 19.96 12.35 0.29
N ALA A 32 19.18 12.02 1.33
CA ALA A 32 18.47 10.75 1.42
C ALA A 32 17.49 10.56 0.26
N MET A 33 16.63 11.55 -0.02
CA MET A 33 15.70 11.51 -1.15
C MET A 33 16.42 11.37 -2.49
N LYS A 34 17.50 12.12 -2.72
CA LYS A 34 18.29 12.06 -3.95
C LYS A 34 18.93 10.68 -4.13
N SER A 35 19.50 10.13 -3.07
CA SER A 35 20.07 8.78 -3.05
C SER A 35 19.01 7.73 -3.38
N SER A 36 17.87 7.77 -2.69
CA SER A 36 16.75 6.85 -2.93
C SER A 36 16.22 6.92 -4.37
N LEU A 37 16.06 8.12 -4.93
CA LEU A 37 15.65 8.28 -6.33
C LEU A 37 16.64 7.63 -7.30
N SER A 38 17.95 7.84 -7.09
CA SER A 38 18.98 7.20 -7.92
C SER A 38 18.89 5.68 -7.79
N THR A 39 18.83 5.17 -6.56
CA THR A 39 18.71 3.73 -6.29
C THR A 39 17.52 3.12 -7.02
N LEU A 40 16.33 3.71 -6.92
CA LEU A 40 15.14 3.19 -7.59
C LEU A 40 15.29 3.23 -9.12
N VAL A 41 15.88 4.29 -9.68
CA VAL A 41 16.10 4.39 -11.13
C VAL A 41 17.14 3.37 -11.62
N ASP A 42 18.19 3.14 -10.83
CA ASP A 42 19.32 2.27 -11.18
C ASP A 42 19.01 0.78 -11.01
N ASN A 43 18.08 0.42 -10.11
CA ASN A 43 17.66 -0.97 -9.86
C ASN A 43 16.32 -1.31 -10.55
N GLN A 44 16.07 -0.75 -11.74
CA GLN A 44 14.98 -1.23 -12.59
C GLN A 44 15.43 -2.50 -13.31
N GLU A 45 14.59 -3.53 -13.30
CA GLU A 45 14.94 -4.88 -13.72
C GLU A 45 13.98 -5.43 -14.79
N SER A 46 14.18 -6.69 -15.19
CA SER A 46 13.32 -7.45 -16.09
C SER A 46 13.29 -8.91 -15.66
N MET A 47 12.09 -9.44 -15.40
CA MET A 47 11.86 -10.84 -15.05
C MET A 47 11.46 -11.68 -16.27
N THR A 48 11.60 -11.14 -17.48
CA THR A 48 11.28 -11.85 -18.71
C THR A 48 12.09 -13.15 -18.76
N LYS A 49 11.40 -14.30 -18.77
CA LYS A 49 12.02 -15.61 -18.90
C LYS A 49 12.64 -15.77 -20.28
N GLU A 50 13.83 -15.24 -20.48
CA GLU A 50 14.76 -15.93 -21.37
C GLU A 50 15.41 -17.05 -20.56
N LYS A 51 14.82 -18.24 -20.69
CA LYS A 51 15.60 -19.46 -20.51
C LYS A 51 16.85 -19.33 -21.38
N SER A 52 17.98 -19.01 -20.76
CA SER A 52 19.31 -19.44 -21.18
C SER A 52 19.61 -19.27 -22.68
N LYS A 53 19.52 -18.06 -23.20
CA LYS A 53 20.56 -17.57 -24.12
C LYS A 53 21.13 -16.32 -23.48
N LYS A 54 22.46 -16.19 -23.51
CA LYS A 54 23.15 -14.97 -23.08
C LYS A 54 22.61 -13.82 -23.94
N LEU A 55 21.56 -13.15 -23.49
CA LEU A 55 21.22 -11.84 -24.01
C LEU A 55 22.36 -10.91 -23.62
N ASP A 56 22.84 -10.13 -24.57
CA ASP A 56 23.75 -9.04 -24.26
C ASP A 56 23.04 -8.10 -23.26
N PRO A 57 23.72 -7.59 -22.22
CA PRO A 57 23.15 -6.66 -21.25
C PRO A 57 22.46 -5.43 -21.87
N GLY A 58 22.75 -5.10 -23.14
CA GLY A 58 22.08 -4.04 -23.89
C GLY A 58 20.75 -4.43 -24.58
N GLN A 59 20.32 -5.69 -24.51
CA GLN A 59 19.09 -6.18 -25.15
C GLN A 59 17.93 -6.46 -24.18
N VAL A 60 18.19 -6.47 -22.87
CA VAL A 60 17.14 -6.67 -21.85
C VAL A 60 16.42 -5.35 -21.60
N GLU A 61 15.15 -5.27 -22.00
CA GLU A 61 14.31 -4.11 -21.66
C GLU A 61 13.95 -4.15 -20.16
N VAL A 62 14.65 -3.34 -19.37
CA VAL A 62 14.34 -3.12 -17.94
C VAL A 62 13.09 -2.29 -17.80
N ARG A 63 12.08 -2.81 -17.10
CA ARG A 63 10.75 -2.18 -17.05
C ARG A 63 9.95 -2.48 -15.79
N GLU A 64 10.49 -3.21 -14.82
CA GLU A 64 9.77 -3.57 -13.60
C GLU A 64 10.66 -3.47 -12.35
N TRP A 65 10.00 -3.43 -11.20
CA TRP A 65 10.62 -3.53 -9.87
C TRP A 65 9.87 -4.61 -9.08
N PRO A 66 10.24 -5.89 -9.25
CA PRO A 66 9.50 -6.95 -8.61
C PRO A 66 9.70 -6.90 -7.09
N TYR A 67 8.59 -6.94 -6.34
CA TYR A 67 8.71 -7.20 -4.90
C TYR A 67 9.12 -8.66 -4.70
N GLU A 68 10.33 -8.90 -4.19
CA GLU A 68 10.78 -10.27 -4.05
C GLU A 68 10.01 -11.02 -2.98
N GLY A 69 9.77 -10.41 -1.81
CA GLY A 69 9.12 -11.08 -0.69
C GLY A 69 9.73 -12.45 -0.31
N VAL A 70 9.05 -13.19 0.56
CA VAL A 70 9.48 -14.55 0.98
C VAL A 70 8.67 -15.67 0.33
N TYR A 71 7.55 -15.34 -0.32
CA TYR A 71 6.67 -16.31 -0.96
C TYR A 71 7.05 -16.49 -2.44
N ARG A 72 6.94 -17.73 -2.93
CA ARG A 72 7.16 -18.10 -4.33
C ARG A 72 5.99 -18.96 -4.81
N GLU A 73 5.48 -18.67 -6.00
CA GLU A 73 4.43 -19.46 -6.63
C GLU A 73 5.08 -20.38 -7.68
N GLY A 74 5.23 -21.67 -7.35
CA GLY A 74 5.94 -22.62 -8.22
C GLY A 74 7.43 -22.28 -8.40
N GLY A 75 8.06 -21.69 -7.38
CA GLY A 75 9.47 -21.26 -7.40
C GLY A 75 9.71 -19.86 -7.97
N GLU A 76 8.67 -19.21 -8.49
CA GLU A 76 8.77 -17.91 -9.16
C GLU A 76 8.21 -16.78 -8.29
N ILE A 77 8.61 -15.54 -8.57
CA ILE A 77 7.97 -14.35 -7.97
C ILE A 77 6.51 -14.29 -8.45
N PRO A 78 5.53 -14.18 -7.53
CA PRO A 78 4.13 -14.03 -7.91
C PRO A 78 3.91 -12.83 -8.85
N PRO A 79 3.10 -12.97 -9.90
CA PRO A 79 2.76 -11.86 -10.81
C PRO A 79 2.23 -10.60 -10.10
N GLY A 80 1.40 -10.78 -9.06
CA GLY A 80 0.91 -9.66 -8.24
C GLY A 80 2.04 -8.88 -7.54
N TYR A 81 3.11 -9.56 -7.14
CA TYR A 81 4.30 -8.92 -6.58
C TYR A 81 5.12 -8.14 -7.60
N ARG A 82 5.17 -8.61 -8.85
CA ARG A 82 5.81 -7.90 -9.95
C ARG A 82 5.06 -6.61 -10.29
N VAL A 83 3.74 -6.71 -10.43
CA VAL A 83 2.85 -5.58 -10.73
C VAL A 83 2.83 -4.58 -9.58
N GLY A 84 2.56 -5.03 -8.35
CA GLY A 84 2.45 -4.14 -7.21
C GLY A 84 3.78 -3.49 -6.81
N GLY A 85 4.89 -4.25 -6.84
CA GLY A 85 6.23 -3.69 -6.61
C GLY A 85 6.58 -2.59 -7.61
N THR A 86 6.33 -2.85 -8.90
CA THR A 86 6.53 -1.88 -9.98
C THR A 86 5.68 -0.63 -9.76
N ALA A 87 4.41 -0.81 -9.42
CA ALA A 87 3.48 0.29 -9.20
C ALA A 87 3.88 1.16 -8.00
N ILE A 88 4.32 0.57 -6.88
CA ILE A 88 4.78 1.31 -5.70
C ILE A 88 6.03 2.13 -6.02
N VAL A 89 7.04 1.52 -6.66
CA VAL A 89 8.26 2.23 -7.04
C VAL A 89 7.95 3.37 -8.00
N MET A 90 7.10 3.14 -9.00
CA MET A 90 6.62 4.19 -9.89
C MET A 90 5.95 5.33 -9.12
N ARG A 91 5.10 5.03 -8.13
CA ARG A 91 4.43 6.05 -7.31
C ARG A 91 5.44 6.89 -6.53
N SER A 92 6.40 6.26 -5.87
CA SER A 92 7.51 6.97 -5.20
C SER A 92 8.29 7.86 -6.17
N LEU A 93 8.58 7.34 -7.38
CA LEU A 93 9.26 8.06 -8.45
C LEU A 93 8.41 9.16 -9.10
N ILE A 94 7.11 9.31 -8.86
CA ILE A 94 6.33 10.43 -9.42
C ILE A 94 5.95 11.47 -8.38
N GLU A 95 5.94 11.12 -7.09
CA GLU A 95 5.52 12.02 -6.02
C GLU A 95 6.59 13.02 -5.60
N VAL A 96 7.87 12.71 -5.80
CA VAL A 96 8.93 13.69 -5.56
C VAL A 96 8.89 14.80 -6.63
N PRO A 97 8.99 16.09 -6.28
CA PRO A 97 9.03 17.15 -7.29
C PRO A 97 10.18 16.98 -8.31
N GLY A 98 10.09 17.68 -9.45
CA GLY A 98 11.19 17.79 -10.41
C GLY A 98 11.23 16.75 -11.55
N ILE A 99 10.32 15.77 -11.59
CA ILE A 99 10.36 14.68 -12.60
C ILE A 99 10.48 15.19 -14.04
N LYS A 100 9.79 16.28 -14.42
CA LYS A 100 9.82 16.84 -15.79
C LYS A 100 11.22 17.30 -16.24
N LYS A 101 12.12 17.58 -15.30
CA LYS A 101 13.50 18.00 -15.56
C LYS A 101 14.49 16.83 -15.43
N ASP A 102 14.04 15.68 -14.90
CA ASP A 102 14.84 14.48 -14.71
C ASP A 102 14.46 13.45 -15.79
N LYS A 103 15.24 13.45 -16.87
CA LYS A 103 15.02 12.58 -18.02
C LYS A 103 15.16 11.09 -17.66
N LYS A 104 16.18 10.72 -16.88
CA LYS A 104 16.47 9.33 -16.52
C LYS A 104 15.33 8.74 -15.68
N ARG A 105 14.86 9.51 -14.70
CA ARG A 105 13.71 9.17 -13.86
C ARG A 105 12.42 9.09 -14.67
N SER A 106 12.16 10.08 -15.53
CA SER A 106 10.99 10.07 -16.41
C SER A 106 10.95 8.85 -17.33
N GLU A 107 12.06 8.51 -17.97
CA GLU A 107 12.17 7.35 -18.85
C GLU A 107 11.97 6.03 -18.09
N SER A 108 12.51 5.93 -16.87
CA SER A 108 12.31 4.76 -16.00
C SER A 108 10.83 4.56 -15.65
N VAL A 109 10.12 5.64 -15.28
CA VAL A 109 8.67 5.61 -15.04
C VAL A 109 7.90 5.21 -16.31
N LEU A 110 8.32 5.66 -17.50
CA LEU A 110 7.65 5.29 -18.76
C LEU A 110 7.80 3.80 -19.11
N ARG A 111 8.96 3.19 -18.82
CA ARG A 111 9.15 1.75 -18.97
C ARG A 111 8.27 0.97 -17.97
N GLY A 112 8.23 1.43 -16.72
CA GLY A 112 7.29 0.93 -15.70
C GLY A 112 5.83 1.02 -16.12
N LEU A 113 5.41 2.15 -16.67
CA LEU A 113 4.04 2.33 -17.17
C LEU A 113 3.73 1.36 -18.31
N SER A 114 4.68 1.14 -19.22
CA SER A 114 4.54 0.13 -20.27
C SER A 114 4.31 -1.26 -19.66
N PHE A 115 5.10 -1.63 -18.65
CA PHE A 115 4.93 -2.89 -17.89
C PHE A 115 3.54 -3.00 -17.28
N LEU A 116 3.06 -1.99 -16.53
CA LEU A 116 1.73 -2.03 -15.94
C LEU A 116 0.62 -2.16 -17.00
N LEU A 117 0.73 -1.45 -18.13
CA LEU A 117 -0.24 -1.53 -19.22
C LEU A 117 -0.34 -2.93 -19.83
N ASP A 118 0.78 -3.63 -19.90
CA ASP A 118 0.85 -4.94 -20.51
C ASP A 118 0.51 -6.06 -19.52
N GLU A 119 0.89 -5.93 -18.25
CA GLU A 119 0.88 -7.05 -17.29
C GLU A 119 -0.22 -6.98 -16.23
N SER A 120 -0.73 -5.79 -15.87
CA SER A 120 -1.60 -5.62 -14.68
C SER A 120 -2.85 -6.48 -14.67
N LEU A 121 -3.37 -6.88 -15.85
CA LEU A 121 -4.52 -7.78 -15.99
C LEU A 121 -4.26 -8.96 -16.94
N ARG A 122 -3.14 -8.93 -17.68
CA ARG A 122 -2.89 -9.85 -18.80
C ARG A 122 -1.76 -10.81 -18.51
N ALA A 123 -0.92 -10.54 -17.50
CA ALA A 123 0.06 -11.52 -17.04
C ALA A 123 -0.68 -12.81 -16.63
N PRO A 124 -0.05 -13.99 -16.82
CA PRO A 124 -0.60 -15.22 -16.28
C PRO A 124 -0.95 -15.05 -14.80
N ARG A 125 -2.20 -15.37 -14.41
CA ARG A 125 -2.75 -15.22 -13.05
C ARG A 125 -3.04 -13.80 -12.55
N MET A 126 -2.90 -12.77 -13.39
CA MET A 126 -3.39 -11.40 -13.09
C MET A 126 -4.80 -11.12 -13.60
N GLY A 127 -5.47 -12.08 -14.24
CA GLY A 127 -6.88 -11.93 -14.61
C GLY A 127 -7.82 -11.95 -13.39
N VAL A 128 -9.08 -11.64 -13.66
CA VAL A 128 -10.22 -11.68 -12.73
C VAL A 128 -10.33 -13.02 -11.97
N GLY A 129 -10.84 -12.94 -10.75
CA GLY A 129 -11.16 -14.07 -9.86
C GLY A 129 -10.06 -14.42 -8.87
N PHE A 130 -10.37 -15.31 -7.94
CA PHE A 130 -9.44 -15.78 -6.90
C PHE A 130 -9.16 -17.29 -7.07
N ARG A 131 -7.88 -17.69 -7.06
CA ARG A 131 -7.49 -19.09 -7.34
C ARG A 131 -7.31 -19.99 -6.11
N GLY A 132 -7.49 -19.47 -4.90
CA GLY A 132 -7.29 -20.25 -3.68
C GLY A 132 -5.88 -20.16 -3.13
N GLY A 133 -5.73 -20.40 -1.83
CA GLY A 133 -4.44 -20.38 -1.16
C GLY A 133 -3.94 -18.96 -0.98
N TYR A 134 -2.68 -18.72 -1.37
CA TYR A 134 -2.00 -17.42 -1.30
C TYR A 134 -2.00 -16.77 -2.68
N ASP A 135 -2.80 -15.72 -2.86
CA ASP A 135 -3.07 -15.05 -4.12
C ASP A 135 -2.98 -13.53 -3.94
N VAL A 136 -1.87 -12.96 -4.38
CA VAL A 136 -1.54 -11.54 -4.21
C VAL A 136 -1.90 -10.69 -5.42
N ARG A 137 -2.71 -11.20 -6.35
CA ARG A 137 -3.07 -10.44 -7.56
C ARG A 137 -3.80 -9.15 -7.25
N ASP A 138 -4.72 -9.17 -6.27
CA ASP A 138 -5.51 -8.00 -5.93
C ASP A 138 -4.64 -6.93 -5.30
N TRP A 139 -3.57 -7.31 -4.60
CA TRP A 139 -2.57 -6.34 -4.16
C TRP A 139 -1.92 -5.65 -5.36
N GLY A 140 -1.53 -6.42 -6.39
CA GLY A 140 -1.05 -5.87 -7.65
C GLY A 140 -2.07 -4.96 -8.34
N HIS A 141 -3.35 -5.34 -8.37
CA HIS A 141 -4.44 -4.53 -8.95
C HIS A 141 -4.63 -3.21 -8.22
N ILE A 142 -4.70 -3.25 -6.88
CA ILE A 142 -4.86 -2.08 -6.01
C ILE A 142 -3.71 -1.09 -6.26
N GLU A 143 -2.47 -1.57 -6.19
CA GLU A 143 -1.30 -0.72 -6.36
C GLU A 143 -1.20 -0.13 -7.76
N SER A 144 -1.52 -0.93 -8.80
CA SER A 144 -1.57 -0.45 -10.19
C SER A 144 -2.64 0.64 -10.37
N LEU A 145 -3.84 0.44 -9.81
CA LEU A 145 -4.93 1.41 -9.86
C LEU A 145 -4.54 2.73 -9.17
N GLU A 146 -4.02 2.66 -7.94
CA GLU A 146 -3.55 3.84 -7.19
C GLU A 146 -2.49 4.61 -7.97
N THR A 147 -1.50 3.91 -8.52
CA THR A 147 -0.42 4.55 -9.27
C THR A 147 -0.92 5.20 -10.56
N LEU A 148 -1.80 4.55 -11.33
CA LEU A 148 -2.35 5.12 -12.56
C LEU A 148 -3.24 6.35 -12.28
N LEU A 149 -4.05 6.31 -11.23
CA LEU A 149 -4.84 7.46 -10.77
C LEU A 149 -3.91 8.60 -10.32
N ARG A 150 -2.84 8.30 -9.60
CA ARG A 150 -1.86 9.32 -9.17
C ARG A 150 -1.13 9.95 -10.36
N MET A 151 -0.74 9.16 -11.35
CA MET A 151 -0.19 9.68 -12.60
C MET A 151 -1.17 10.60 -13.34
N LYS A 152 -2.47 10.28 -13.31
CA LYS A 152 -3.53 11.11 -13.88
C LYS A 152 -3.65 12.45 -13.14
N GLU A 153 -3.65 12.45 -11.81
CA GLU A 153 -3.68 13.68 -10.97
C GLU A 153 -2.51 14.62 -11.27
N LEU A 154 -1.32 14.04 -11.33
CA LEU A 154 -0.08 14.78 -11.57
C LEU A 154 0.11 15.15 -13.06
N LYS A 155 -0.85 14.78 -13.93
CA LYS A 155 -0.81 15.02 -15.38
C LYS A 155 0.46 14.45 -16.04
N LEU A 156 0.89 13.27 -15.58
CA LEU A 156 2.10 12.59 -16.04
C LEU A 156 1.83 11.50 -17.09
N ILE A 157 0.57 11.18 -17.37
CA ILE A 157 0.22 10.22 -18.43
C ILE A 157 0.53 10.83 -19.82
N PRO A 158 1.40 10.21 -20.64
CA PRO A 158 1.68 10.70 -21.99
C PRO A 158 0.42 10.72 -22.86
N GLY A 159 0.30 11.73 -23.72
CA GLY A 159 -0.85 11.90 -24.61
C GLY A 159 -1.20 10.63 -25.40
N LYS A 160 -0.19 9.97 -25.99
CA LYS A 160 -0.33 8.73 -26.76
C LYS A 160 -0.81 7.52 -25.96
N LEU A 161 -0.61 7.51 -24.63
CA LEU A 161 -1.01 6.40 -23.75
C LEU A 161 -2.30 6.66 -22.98
N ARG A 162 -2.87 7.87 -23.09
CA ARG A 162 -4.04 8.30 -22.30
C ARG A 162 -5.23 7.34 -22.42
N LYS A 163 -5.56 6.92 -23.64
CA LYS A 163 -6.67 5.98 -23.88
C LYS A 163 -6.41 4.60 -23.25
N ARG A 164 -5.19 4.07 -23.39
CA ARG A 164 -4.79 2.79 -22.80
C ARG A 164 -4.82 2.84 -21.27
N CYS A 165 -4.31 3.91 -20.67
CA CYS A 165 -4.34 4.09 -19.21
C CYS A 165 -5.77 4.22 -18.71
N HIS A 166 -6.62 5.01 -19.39
CA HIS A 166 -8.01 5.17 -18.98
C HIS A 166 -8.80 3.86 -19.06
N LEU A 167 -8.58 3.08 -20.12
CA LEU A 167 -9.17 1.74 -20.25
C LEU A 167 -8.72 0.84 -19.10
N LEU A 168 -7.40 0.75 -18.83
CA LEU A 168 -6.88 -0.10 -17.77
C LEU A 168 -7.40 0.31 -16.37
N ILE A 169 -7.52 1.62 -16.08
CA ILE A 169 -8.11 2.09 -14.81
C ILE A 169 -9.54 1.56 -14.67
N GLY A 170 -10.36 1.61 -15.73
CA GLY A 170 -11.71 1.05 -15.72
C GLY A 170 -11.72 -0.46 -15.48
N GLU A 171 -10.90 -1.20 -16.24
CA GLU A 171 -10.79 -2.66 -16.12
C GLU A 171 -10.30 -3.08 -14.70
N LEU A 172 -9.40 -2.31 -14.08
CA LEU A 172 -8.92 -2.56 -12.71
C LEU A 172 -10.01 -2.33 -11.66
N VAL A 173 -10.82 -1.27 -11.81
CA VAL A 173 -11.97 -1.01 -10.93
C VAL A 173 -12.97 -2.16 -11.01
N GLU A 174 -13.33 -2.58 -12.23
CA GLU A 174 -14.24 -3.71 -12.45
C GLU A 174 -13.68 -5.00 -11.84
N THR A 175 -12.39 -5.27 -12.05
CA THR A 175 -11.71 -6.45 -11.49
C THR A 175 -11.74 -6.46 -9.97
N LEU A 176 -11.48 -5.32 -9.31
CA LEU A 176 -11.53 -5.25 -7.85
C LEU A 176 -12.94 -5.48 -7.31
N ILE A 177 -13.96 -4.92 -7.96
CA ILE A 177 -15.36 -5.14 -7.59
C ILE A 177 -15.73 -6.62 -7.73
N GLU A 178 -15.34 -7.26 -8.83
CA GLU A 178 -15.63 -8.67 -9.06
C GLU A 178 -14.89 -9.61 -8.07
N ASN A 179 -13.71 -9.20 -7.59
CA ASN A 179 -12.90 -9.97 -6.66
C ASN A 179 -13.25 -9.74 -5.17
N GLU A 180 -14.18 -8.84 -4.88
CA GLU A 180 -14.68 -8.59 -3.52
C GLU A 180 -15.13 -9.90 -2.86
N ILE A 181 -14.80 -10.09 -1.58
CA ILE A 181 -15.36 -11.21 -0.83
C ILE A 181 -16.87 -11.00 -0.68
N PRO A 182 -17.72 -12.04 -0.81
CA PRO A 182 -19.12 -11.93 -0.41
C PRO A 182 -19.25 -11.37 1.00
N GLY A 183 -19.86 -10.19 1.12
CA GLY A 183 -20.04 -9.46 2.38
C GLY A 183 -19.09 -8.27 2.59
N GLY A 184 -18.03 -8.12 1.78
CA GLY A 184 -17.13 -6.97 1.84
C GLY A 184 -15.65 -7.33 1.91
N GLY A 185 -14.83 -6.47 1.31
CA GLY A 185 -13.38 -6.47 1.48
C GLY A 185 -12.61 -7.44 0.58
N TRP A 186 -11.31 -7.55 0.84
CA TRP A 186 -10.38 -8.39 0.07
C TRP A 186 -9.41 -9.10 1.00
N ASN A 187 -8.88 -10.23 0.53
CA ASN A 187 -7.84 -10.98 1.23
C ASN A 187 -6.93 -11.67 0.21
N TYR A 188 -5.63 -11.62 0.49
CA TYR A 188 -4.56 -12.23 -0.29
C TYR A 188 -4.34 -13.71 0.08
N SER A 189 -4.99 -14.21 1.14
CA SER A 189 -4.91 -15.59 1.55
C SER A 189 -6.28 -16.12 1.97
N ARG A 190 -6.83 -17.08 1.21
CA ARG A 190 -8.13 -17.69 1.51
C ARG A 190 -8.11 -19.19 1.21
N ARG A 191 -8.69 -19.98 2.11
CA ARG A 191 -8.76 -21.44 1.97
C ARG A 191 -9.84 -21.91 0.98
N ARG A 192 -10.86 -21.08 0.72
CA ARG A 192 -12.04 -21.42 -0.09
C ARG A 192 -11.97 -20.79 -1.48
N ARG A 193 -12.83 -21.26 -2.40
CA ARG A 193 -12.92 -20.76 -3.78
C ARG A 193 -13.43 -19.31 -3.82
N ALA A 194 -13.23 -18.62 -4.94
CA ALA A 194 -13.54 -17.20 -5.14
C ALA A 194 -14.91 -16.74 -4.61
N ASN A 195 -15.97 -17.51 -4.86
CA ASN A 195 -17.35 -17.11 -4.56
C ASN A 195 -17.85 -17.61 -3.20
N SER A 196 -16.94 -17.86 -2.25
CA SER A 196 -17.27 -18.32 -0.91
C SER A 196 -17.01 -17.22 0.12
N PRO A 197 -17.87 -17.07 1.15
CA PRO A 197 -17.56 -16.22 2.29
C PRO A 197 -16.19 -16.60 2.89
N SER A 198 -15.42 -15.57 3.20
CA SER A 198 -14.09 -15.67 3.80
C SER A 198 -13.84 -14.44 4.67
N PRO A 199 -13.07 -14.55 5.75
CA PRO A 199 -12.51 -13.38 6.41
C PRO A 199 -11.76 -12.48 5.43
N ALA A 200 -12.03 -11.18 5.47
CA ALA A 200 -11.28 -10.16 4.76
C ALA A 200 -10.01 -9.79 5.53
N SER A 201 -8.99 -9.30 4.85
CA SER A 201 -7.79 -8.75 5.49
C SER A 201 -7.93 -7.24 5.57
N PRO A 202 -7.90 -6.60 6.76
CA PRO A 202 -8.01 -5.15 6.86
C PRO A 202 -6.92 -4.39 6.08
N PHE A 203 -5.70 -4.93 6.04
CA PHE A 203 -4.59 -4.32 5.30
C PHE A 203 -4.61 -4.55 3.78
N MET A 204 -5.48 -5.43 3.26
CA MET A 204 -5.86 -5.46 1.84
C MET A 204 -7.09 -4.61 1.56
N THR A 205 -8.03 -4.59 2.50
CA THR A 205 -9.34 -3.94 2.36
C THR A 205 -9.23 -2.43 2.40
N ALA A 206 -8.43 -1.89 3.33
CA ALA A 206 -8.19 -0.45 3.43
C ALA A 206 -7.59 0.16 2.15
N PRO A 207 -6.48 -0.36 1.58
CA PRO A 207 -5.96 0.20 0.33
C PRO A 207 -6.87 -0.02 -0.88
N ALA A 208 -7.64 -1.12 -0.94
CA ALA A 208 -8.66 -1.28 -1.98
C ALA A 208 -9.75 -0.21 -1.88
N ALA A 209 -10.26 0.06 -0.68
CA ALA A 209 -11.26 1.09 -0.45
C ALA A 209 -10.72 2.49 -0.82
N MET A 210 -9.48 2.81 -0.45
CA MET A 210 -8.84 4.07 -0.84
C MET A 210 -8.70 4.22 -2.36
N ALA A 211 -8.32 3.14 -3.06
CA ALA A 211 -8.16 3.15 -4.52
C ALA A 211 -9.49 3.37 -5.23
N LEU A 212 -10.56 2.73 -4.76
CA LEU A 212 -11.91 2.88 -5.29
C LEU A 212 -12.49 4.27 -4.95
N MET A 213 -12.25 4.80 -3.75
CA MET A 213 -12.62 6.19 -3.42
C MET A 213 -11.91 7.18 -4.35
N ARG A 214 -10.60 7.01 -4.58
CA ARG A 214 -9.87 7.84 -5.54
C ARG A 214 -10.44 7.70 -6.95
N ALA A 215 -10.75 6.48 -7.40
CA ALA A 215 -11.38 6.27 -8.71
C ALA A 215 -12.72 7.02 -8.85
N ARG A 216 -13.59 6.93 -7.83
CA ARG A 216 -14.85 7.69 -7.74
C ARG A 216 -14.60 9.19 -7.82
N ASP A 217 -13.63 9.70 -7.07
CA ASP A 217 -13.31 11.13 -7.02
C ASP A 217 -12.71 11.65 -8.34
N HIS A 218 -12.14 10.75 -9.16
CA HIS A 218 -11.76 10.99 -10.55
C HIS A 218 -12.92 10.91 -11.55
N GLY A 219 -14.15 10.71 -11.07
CA GLY A 219 -15.37 10.70 -11.86
C GLY A 219 -15.71 9.36 -12.54
N LEU A 220 -15.01 8.27 -12.19
CA LEU A 220 -15.37 6.95 -12.71
C LEU A 220 -16.76 6.53 -12.20
N LYS A 221 -17.50 5.83 -13.05
CA LYS A 221 -18.86 5.36 -12.76
C LYS A 221 -18.83 3.85 -12.53
N PHE A 222 -19.20 3.44 -11.32
CA PHE A 222 -19.35 2.05 -10.90
C PHE A 222 -20.27 2.02 -9.67
N ASP A 223 -20.70 0.83 -9.24
CA ASP A 223 -21.48 0.70 -8.00
C ASP A 223 -20.59 1.02 -6.79
N THR A 224 -20.76 2.21 -6.21
CA THR A 224 -19.96 2.66 -5.07
C THR A 224 -20.33 1.98 -3.76
N ALA A 225 -21.40 1.17 -3.71
CA ALA A 225 -21.75 0.41 -2.50
C ALA A 225 -20.65 -0.57 -2.08
N VAL A 226 -19.77 -0.97 -3.01
CA VAL A 226 -18.55 -1.75 -2.71
C VAL A 226 -17.62 -1.02 -1.71
N ILE A 227 -17.57 0.31 -1.77
CA ILE A 227 -16.75 1.12 -0.86
C ILE A 227 -17.34 1.05 0.54
N ASP A 228 -18.65 1.22 0.67
CA ASP A 228 -19.33 1.17 1.96
C ASP A 228 -19.18 -0.20 2.64
N ARG A 229 -19.36 -1.30 1.90
CA ARG A 229 -19.13 -2.66 2.43
C ARG A 229 -17.69 -2.87 2.91
N ALA A 230 -16.72 -2.36 2.16
CA ALA A 230 -15.31 -2.43 2.53
C ALA A 230 -15.03 -1.65 3.82
N LEU A 231 -15.61 -0.46 3.97
CA LEU A 231 -15.48 0.37 5.17
C LEU A 231 -16.22 -0.24 6.38
N ASP A 232 -17.40 -0.82 6.18
CA ASP A 232 -18.12 -1.58 7.21
C ASP A 232 -17.29 -2.75 7.72
N THR A 233 -16.61 -3.45 6.80
CA THR A 233 -15.67 -4.53 7.13
C THR A 233 -14.50 -4.04 7.98
N LEU A 234 -13.99 -2.83 7.74
CA LEU A 234 -12.91 -2.25 8.55
C LEU A 234 -13.39 -1.86 9.95
N GLU A 235 -14.56 -1.21 10.06
CA GLU A 235 -15.12 -0.86 11.38
C GLU A 235 -15.42 -2.12 12.20
N ALA A 236 -15.97 -3.17 11.58
CA ALA A 236 -16.22 -4.45 12.26
C ALA A 236 -14.92 -5.16 12.71
N ALA A 237 -13.79 -4.88 12.05
CA ALA A 237 -12.49 -5.43 12.41
C ALA A 237 -11.75 -4.60 13.48
N ARG A 238 -12.27 -3.43 13.84
CA ARG A 238 -11.63 -2.52 14.79
C ARG A 238 -12.01 -2.90 16.22
N LEU A 239 -11.00 -3.06 17.07
CA LEU A 239 -11.16 -3.35 18.49
C LEU A 239 -11.33 -2.05 19.29
N GLU A 240 -11.84 -2.17 20.52
CA GLU A 240 -11.94 -1.03 21.46
C GLU A 240 -10.58 -0.37 21.73
N THR A 241 -9.50 -1.16 21.72
CA THR A 241 -8.11 -0.69 21.85
C THR A 241 -7.62 0.16 20.67
N GLY A 242 -8.39 0.22 19.56
CA GLY A 242 -7.98 0.82 18.30
C GLY A 242 -7.12 -0.08 17.42
N ALA A 243 -6.72 -1.26 17.91
CA ALA A 243 -6.12 -2.29 17.07
C ALA A 243 -7.14 -2.82 16.05
N PHE A 244 -6.66 -3.44 14.98
CA PHE A 244 -7.51 -4.09 13.98
C PHE A 244 -7.21 -5.58 13.95
N GLN A 245 -8.20 -6.42 13.70
CA GLN A 245 -7.97 -7.85 13.47
C GLN A 245 -7.00 -8.08 12.30
N TYR A 246 -6.31 -9.23 12.28
CA TYR A 246 -5.47 -9.58 11.13
C TYR A 246 -6.30 -10.05 9.93
N SER A 247 -7.39 -10.74 10.25
CA SER A 247 -8.36 -11.29 9.32
C SER A 247 -9.73 -11.17 9.99
N THR A 248 -10.73 -10.60 9.31
CA THR A 248 -12.00 -10.21 9.95
C THR A 248 -12.76 -11.43 10.48
N ASN A 249 -13.01 -11.42 11.78
CA ASN A 249 -13.81 -12.42 12.46
C ASN A 249 -14.33 -11.83 13.77
N PRO A 250 -15.40 -11.03 13.72
CA PRO A 250 -15.91 -10.33 14.90
C PRO A 250 -16.35 -11.29 16.01
N ASP A 251 -16.73 -12.53 15.67
CA ASP A 251 -17.13 -13.56 16.63
C ASP A 251 -15.92 -14.19 17.37
N ARG A 252 -14.68 -13.88 16.96
CA ARG A 252 -13.44 -14.42 17.53
C ARG A 252 -12.36 -13.38 17.68
N VAL A 253 -12.70 -12.29 18.38
CA VAL A 253 -11.73 -11.30 18.83
C VAL A 253 -10.93 -11.88 20.00
N THR A 254 -9.60 -11.87 19.89
CA THR A 254 -8.72 -12.25 21.00
C THR A 254 -8.11 -11.02 21.67
N GLY A 255 -7.85 -9.95 20.92
CA GLY A 255 -7.11 -8.78 21.42
C GLY A 255 -5.64 -9.08 21.77
N GLU A 256 -5.17 -10.27 21.43
CA GLU A 256 -3.84 -10.80 21.78
C GLU A 256 -3.00 -11.08 20.52
N GLY A 257 -1.69 -11.21 20.70
CA GLY A 257 -0.76 -11.58 19.63
C GLY A 257 -0.83 -10.62 18.45
N PHE A 258 -1.28 -11.11 17.30
CA PHE A 258 -1.47 -10.24 16.14
C PHE A 258 -2.47 -9.12 16.41
N GLU A 259 -3.52 -9.34 17.19
CA GLU A 259 -4.58 -8.35 17.47
C GLU A 259 -4.24 -7.38 18.60
N ALA A 260 -3.12 -7.60 19.31
CA ALA A 260 -2.56 -6.60 20.20
C ALA A 260 -2.00 -5.41 19.39
N ILE A 261 -1.90 -4.23 20.02
CA ILE A 261 -1.42 -3.00 19.37
C ILE A 261 -0.05 -3.23 18.71
N GLN A 262 0.87 -3.93 19.39
CA GLN A 262 2.21 -4.23 18.89
C GLN A 262 2.18 -5.06 17.59
N GLY A 263 1.25 -6.02 17.50
CA GLY A 263 1.06 -6.85 16.32
C GLY A 263 0.23 -6.18 15.22
N ALA A 264 -0.53 -5.14 15.56
CA ALA A 264 -1.45 -4.44 14.66
C ALA A 264 -0.93 -3.09 14.15
N CYS A 265 0.11 -2.52 14.76
CA CYS A 265 0.55 -1.14 14.54
C CYS A 265 0.78 -0.78 13.06
N ALA A 266 1.35 -1.68 12.25
CA ALA A 266 1.53 -1.47 10.81
C ALA A 266 0.22 -1.35 10.03
N ARG A 267 -0.82 -2.09 10.42
CA ARG A 267 -2.12 -2.08 9.73
C ARG A 267 -3.10 -1.05 10.30
N MET A 268 -2.92 -0.63 11.56
CA MET A 268 -3.76 0.40 12.17
C MET A 268 -3.73 1.70 11.35
N ALA A 269 -2.54 2.17 10.96
CA ALA A 269 -2.39 3.42 10.23
C ALA A 269 -3.13 3.43 8.88
N VAL A 270 -3.03 2.35 8.10
CA VAL A 270 -3.72 2.26 6.80
C VAL A 270 -5.24 2.15 6.97
N CYS A 271 -5.73 1.43 7.98
CA CYS A 271 -7.16 1.27 8.23
C CYS A 271 -7.80 2.56 8.74
N GLU A 272 -7.19 3.23 9.72
CA GLU A 272 -7.69 4.51 10.23
C GLU A 272 -7.62 5.61 9.17
N THR A 273 -6.61 5.59 8.29
CA THR A 273 -6.54 6.53 7.15
C THR A 273 -7.71 6.32 6.19
N ALA A 274 -8.02 5.07 5.83
CA ALA A 274 -9.16 4.77 4.94
C ALA A 274 -10.49 5.22 5.55
N LEU A 275 -10.71 4.96 6.84
CA LEU A 275 -11.91 5.38 7.56
C LEU A 275 -11.99 6.91 7.69
N TRP A 276 -10.87 7.58 7.94
CA TRP A 276 -10.81 9.05 8.02
C TRP A 276 -11.11 9.71 6.67
N LEU A 277 -10.53 9.21 5.57
CA LEU A 277 -10.82 9.69 4.21
C LEU A 277 -12.30 9.51 3.83
N ALA A 278 -12.97 8.50 4.40
CA ALA A 278 -14.39 8.28 4.23
C ALA A 278 -15.28 9.07 5.21
N GLY A 279 -14.70 9.85 6.13
CA GLY A 279 -15.44 10.58 7.17
C GLY A 279 -16.00 9.70 8.30
N ARG A 280 -15.50 8.47 8.46
CA ARG A 280 -15.91 7.50 9.50
C ARG A 280 -14.98 7.47 10.72
N ALA A 281 -13.78 8.06 10.60
CA ALA A 281 -12.86 8.28 11.70
C ALA A 281 -12.50 9.77 11.83
N ASP A 282 -12.06 10.17 13.02
CA ASP A 282 -11.54 11.50 13.28
C ASP A 282 -10.00 11.53 13.25
N THR A 283 -9.43 12.74 13.32
CA THR A 283 -7.97 12.91 13.33
C THR A 283 -7.31 12.32 14.59
N ALA A 284 -8.03 12.19 15.70
CA ALA A 284 -7.49 11.60 16.93
C ALA A 284 -7.20 10.10 16.72
N ARG A 285 -8.12 9.37 16.08
CA ARG A 285 -7.93 7.96 15.69
C ARG A 285 -6.72 7.78 14.78
N VAL A 286 -6.55 8.64 13.78
CA VAL A 286 -5.38 8.60 12.88
C VAL A 286 -4.08 8.87 13.65
N ARG A 287 -4.04 9.91 14.50
CA ARG A 287 -2.84 10.20 15.31
C ARG A 287 -2.46 9.04 16.23
N ALA A 288 -3.43 8.47 16.93
CA ALA A 288 -3.21 7.32 17.81
C ALA A 288 -2.60 6.12 17.04
N SER A 289 -3.03 5.88 15.79
CA SER A 289 -2.45 4.81 14.97
C SER A 289 -0.99 5.07 14.56
N VAL A 290 -0.63 6.33 14.32
CA VAL A 290 0.74 6.74 13.99
C VAL A 290 1.63 6.69 15.22
N GLU A 291 1.13 7.17 16.36
CA GLU A 291 1.83 7.08 17.66
C GLU A 291 2.10 5.62 18.03
N ALA A 292 1.10 4.73 17.90
CA ALA A 292 1.27 3.30 18.12
C ALA A 292 2.31 2.67 17.18
N PHE A 293 2.37 3.11 15.91
CA PHE A 293 3.44 2.67 14.99
C PHE A 293 4.81 3.12 15.49
N LEU A 294 4.98 4.41 15.83
CA LEU A 294 6.26 4.95 16.30
C LEU A 294 6.71 4.33 17.64
N GLU A 295 5.76 3.98 18.51
CA GLU A 295 6.06 3.32 19.79
C GLU A 295 6.45 1.84 19.61
N HIS A 296 5.83 1.14 18.65
CA HIS A 296 5.94 -0.31 18.55
C HIS A 296 6.60 -0.83 17.27
N TRP A 297 7.13 0.02 16.38
CA TRP A 297 7.69 -0.43 15.09
C TRP A 297 8.80 -1.47 15.23
N GLU A 298 9.54 -1.48 16.34
CA GLU A 298 10.58 -2.48 16.62
C GLU A 298 10.03 -3.92 16.63
N TRP A 299 8.75 -4.12 16.93
CA TRP A 299 8.10 -5.42 16.85
C TRP A 299 7.94 -5.91 15.41
N LEU A 300 7.80 -4.98 14.46
CA LEU A 300 7.81 -5.31 13.03
C LEU A 300 9.20 -5.78 12.59
N GLU A 301 10.26 -5.19 13.15
CA GLU A 301 11.64 -5.60 12.87
C GLU A 301 11.95 -6.99 13.45
N LYS A 302 11.52 -7.24 14.70
CA LYS A 302 11.53 -8.59 15.29
C LYS A 302 10.78 -9.58 14.40
N ARG A 303 9.62 -9.20 13.86
CA ARG A 303 8.85 -10.05 12.96
C ARG A 303 9.53 -10.28 11.61
N ARG A 304 10.13 -9.24 11.01
CA ARG A 304 10.84 -9.28 9.73
C ARG A 304 12.04 -10.21 9.77
N SER A 305 12.72 -10.30 10.91
CA SER A 305 13.88 -11.17 11.13
C SER A 305 13.52 -12.66 11.31
N GLN A 306 12.24 -13.00 11.50
CA GLN A 306 11.77 -14.38 11.61
C GLN A 306 11.46 -15.01 10.25
N THR A 307 11.72 -16.31 10.11
CA THR A 307 11.32 -17.09 8.94
C THR A 307 9.82 -17.43 8.97
N GLY A 308 9.18 -17.48 7.79
CA GLY A 308 7.73 -17.78 7.63
C GLY A 308 6.82 -16.53 7.70
N THR A 309 5.63 -16.59 7.11
CA THR A 309 4.70 -15.44 6.95
C THR A 309 3.67 -15.28 8.06
N HIS A 310 3.51 -16.23 8.99
CA HIS A 310 2.45 -16.22 10.01
C HIS A 310 2.87 -16.57 11.46
N ASN A 311 4.15 -16.49 11.81
CA ASN A 311 4.57 -16.64 13.21
C ASN A 311 4.26 -15.34 13.99
N PRO A 312 3.59 -15.40 15.14
CA PRO A 312 3.38 -14.21 15.97
C PRO A 312 4.70 -13.71 16.57
N PRO A 313 4.84 -12.41 16.86
CA PRO A 313 5.95 -11.93 17.69
C PRO A 313 5.93 -12.66 19.04
N LEU A 314 7.11 -13.07 19.51
CA LEU A 314 7.32 -13.74 20.80
C LEU A 314 7.10 -12.78 21.97
#